data_AF-A0AAV8CKX5-F1
#
_entry.id   AF-A0AAV8CKX5-F1
#
_cell.length_a   1.000
_cell.length_b   1.000
_cell.length_c   1.000
_cell.angle_alpha   90.00
_cell.angle_beta   90.00
_cell.angle_gamma   90.00
#
_symmetry.space_group_name_H-M   'P 1'
#
loop_
_entity.id
_entity.type
_entity.pdbx_description
1 polymer ?
#
loop_
_entity_poly.entity_id
_entity_poly.type
_entity_poly.pdbx_seq_one_letter_code
_entity_poly.pdbx_strand_id
1 'polypeptide(L)'
;MGEEGKDLLSEHGKGEKEVSQIYENVPRMPLMALNHVSRLCKSVKASVEFYVKVLGFVVIERPPSLDFNGAWLFNYGIGVHLVQKQGDEQFPDADPNRLDPMDNHISFQCEDMNAMERRLKDMKIKYMKRTINEEEGAPIDQLFFKDPDGFMIEICNCENLELVPAGALGRIKLPGDRHNPPLQMRILLD
;
A
#
# COMPACT_ATOMS: atom_id res chain seq x y z
N MET A 1 9.77 31.07 10.83
CA MET A 1 9.78 30.30 12.09
C MET A 1 8.80 29.17 11.88
N GLY A 2 9.31 27.99 11.56
CA GLY A 2 8.50 26.83 11.25
C GLY A 2 7.87 26.28 12.53
N GLU A 3 6.58 25.98 12.47
CA GLU A 3 5.98 25.07 13.43
C GLU A 3 6.55 23.68 13.10
N GLU A 4 7.51 23.22 13.91
CA GLU A 4 7.93 21.83 13.91
C GLU A 4 6.69 20.97 14.20
N GLY A 5 6.38 20.05 13.28
CA GLY A 5 5.26 19.14 13.42
C GLY A 5 5.40 18.36 14.71
N LYS A 6 4.55 18.65 15.69
CA LYS A 6 4.48 17.88 16.92
C LYS A 6 3.87 16.52 16.59
N ASP A 7 4.64 15.47 16.80
CA ASP A 7 4.10 14.12 16.87
C ASP A 7 3.03 14.10 17.97
N LEU A 8 1.84 13.56 17.64
CA LEU A 8 0.69 13.51 18.54
C LEU A 8 1.00 12.76 19.86
N LEU A 9 2.10 12.01 19.90
CA LEU A 9 2.50 11.16 21.01
C LEU A 9 3.76 11.62 21.76
N SER A 10 4.41 12.73 21.38
CA SER A 10 5.74 13.08 21.91
C SER A 10 5.77 13.53 23.39
N GLU A 11 4.63 13.89 24.00
CA GLU A 11 4.56 14.28 25.42
C GLU A 11 4.06 13.12 26.30
N HIS A 12 4.99 12.46 26.99
CA HIS A 12 4.76 11.29 27.85
C HIS A 12 3.58 11.51 28.83
N GLY A 13 2.51 10.74 28.65
CA GLY A 13 1.32 10.68 29.52
C GLY A 13 0.19 11.65 29.22
N LYS A 14 0.42 12.74 28.47
CA LYS A 14 -0.65 13.66 28.01
C LYS A 14 -1.28 13.19 26.69
N GLY A 15 -0.45 12.76 25.73
CA GLY A 15 -0.91 12.29 24.42
C GLY A 15 -1.83 11.06 24.51
N GLU A 16 -1.56 10.11 25.41
CA GLU A 16 -2.38 8.90 25.57
C GLU A 16 -3.82 9.20 26.04
N LYS A 17 -4.00 10.21 26.91
CA LYS A 17 -5.33 10.64 27.35
C LYS A 17 -6.08 11.33 26.23
N GLU A 18 -5.43 12.22 25.49
CA GLU A 18 -6.04 12.91 24.34
C GLU A 18 -6.42 11.92 23.23
N VAL A 19 -5.56 10.94 22.93
CA VAL A 19 -5.86 9.89 21.94
C VAL A 19 -7.00 8.99 22.42
N SER A 20 -7.06 8.64 23.71
CA SER A 20 -8.16 7.83 24.25
C SER A 20 -9.53 8.51 24.14
N GLN A 21 -9.58 9.84 24.29
CA GLN A 21 -10.82 10.62 24.17
C GLN A 21 -11.42 10.59 22.76
N ILE A 22 -10.60 10.43 21.71
CA ILE A 22 -11.07 10.29 20.31
C ILE A 22 -12.03 9.10 20.17
N TYR A 23 -11.87 8.08 21.01
CA TYR A 23 -12.66 6.86 20.95
C TYR A 23 -13.93 6.88 21.82
N GLU A 24 -14.19 7.96 22.57
CA GLU A 24 -15.42 8.09 23.37
C GLU A 24 -16.64 8.18 22.45
N ASN A 25 -17.69 7.42 22.76
CA ASN A 25 -18.96 7.37 21.99
C ASN A 25 -18.82 6.97 20.50
N VAL A 26 -17.64 6.56 20.04
CA VAL A 26 -17.44 6.05 18.68
C VAL A 26 -17.92 4.61 18.60
N PRO A 27 -18.98 4.29 17.84
CA PRO A 27 -19.45 2.91 17.68
C PRO A 27 -18.41 2.06 16.95
N ARG A 28 -18.52 0.73 17.07
CA ARG A 28 -17.68 -0.18 16.29
C ARG A 28 -18.06 -0.11 14.81
N MET A 29 -17.06 0.06 13.94
CA MET A 29 -17.29 0.05 12.49
C MET A 29 -17.48 -1.39 11.99
N PRO A 30 -18.45 -1.64 11.08
CA PRO A 30 -18.68 -2.94 10.47
C PRO A 30 -17.69 -3.22 9.32
N LEU A 31 -16.44 -2.80 9.48
CA LEU A 31 -15.35 -3.00 8.53
C LEU A 31 -14.50 -4.21 8.97
N MET A 32 -13.92 -4.88 7.97
CA MET A 32 -13.12 -6.10 8.16
C MET A 32 -11.64 -5.89 7.82
N ALA A 33 -11.37 -5.27 6.67
CA ALA A 33 -10.03 -5.01 6.16
C ALA A 33 -10.09 -4.03 4.97
N LEU A 34 -8.93 -3.57 4.49
CA LEU A 34 -8.82 -2.83 3.24
C LEU A 34 -9.18 -3.75 2.07
N ASN A 35 -10.20 -3.42 1.29
CA ASN A 35 -10.64 -4.30 0.20
C ASN A 35 -9.84 -4.10 -1.09
N HIS A 36 -9.67 -2.85 -1.51
CA HIS A 36 -8.93 -2.49 -2.72
C HIS A 36 -8.45 -1.05 -2.66
N VAL A 37 -7.50 -0.73 -3.53
CA VAL A 37 -7.09 0.65 -3.85
C VAL A 37 -7.47 0.95 -5.30
N SER A 38 -7.91 2.19 -5.54
CA SER A 38 -8.13 2.70 -6.90
C SER A 38 -6.89 3.44 -7.38
N ARG A 39 -6.52 3.22 -8.64
CA ARG A 39 -5.41 3.92 -9.31
C ARG A 39 -5.86 4.43 -10.66
N LEU A 40 -5.61 5.71 -10.90
CA LEU A 40 -5.74 6.29 -12.22
C LEU A 40 -4.58 5.79 -13.07
N CYS A 41 -4.83 5.55 -14.35
CA CYS A 41 -3.79 5.21 -15.31
C CYS A 41 -4.01 5.91 -16.64
N LYS A 42 -2.93 6.27 -17.33
CA LYS A 42 -2.99 6.75 -18.71
C LYS A 42 -3.18 5.57 -19.69
N SER A 43 -2.66 4.40 -19.35
CA SER A 43 -2.78 3.18 -20.16
C SER A 43 -3.01 1.94 -19.30
N VAL A 44 -4.21 1.37 -19.40
CA VAL A 44 -4.56 0.12 -18.69
C VAL A 44 -3.56 -0.99 -18.99
N LYS A 45 -3.12 -1.11 -20.25
CA LYS A 45 -2.14 -2.13 -20.65
C LYS A 45 -0.80 -1.93 -19.94
N ALA A 46 -0.26 -0.71 -19.95
CA ALA A 46 1.04 -0.44 -19.32
C ALA A 46 1.01 -0.68 -17.82
N SER A 47 -0.05 -0.23 -17.14
CA SER A 47 -0.21 -0.41 -15.70
C SER A 47 -0.44 -1.89 -15.36
N VAL A 48 -1.28 -2.63 -16.11
CA VAL A 48 -1.42 -4.10 -15.92
C VAL A 48 -0.08 -4.79 -16.07
N GLU A 49 0.68 -4.49 -17.13
CA GLU A 49 2.01 -5.10 -17.31
C GLU A 49 2.95 -4.78 -16.15
N PHE A 50 2.93 -3.55 -15.63
CA PHE A 50 3.72 -3.17 -14.46
C PHE A 50 3.29 -3.95 -13.21
N TYR A 51 2.02 -3.88 -12.81
CA TYR A 51 1.54 -4.52 -11.58
C TYR A 51 1.71 -6.05 -11.62
N VAL A 52 1.52 -6.68 -12.79
CA VAL A 52 1.78 -8.12 -12.96
C VAL A 52 3.27 -8.43 -12.93
N LYS A 53 4.09 -7.77 -13.75
CA LYS A 53 5.50 -8.15 -13.92
C LYS A 53 6.36 -7.69 -12.74
N VAL A 54 6.10 -6.53 -12.15
CA VAL A 54 6.88 -5.99 -11.03
C VAL A 54 6.39 -6.55 -9.72
N LEU A 55 5.09 -6.48 -9.47
CA LEU A 55 4.49 -6.78 -8.16
C LEU A 55 3.77 -8.13 -8.11
N GLY A 56 3.71 -8.90 -9.19
CA GLY A 56 3.13 -10.24 -9.18
C GLY A 56 1.61 -10.26 -9.02
N PHE A 57 0.90 -9.16 -9.31
CA PHE A 57 -0.56 -9.15 -9.27
C PHE A 57 -1.18 -10.06 -10.34
N VAL A 58 -2.37 -10.58 -10.07
CA VAL A 58 -3.14 -11.39 -11.02
C VAL A 58 -4.32 -10.58 -11.55
N VAL A 59 -4.49 -10.51 -12.87
CA VAL A 59 -5.67 -9.90 -13.47
C VAL A 59 -6.89 -10.78 -13.22
N ILE A 60 -7.98 -10.20 -12.74
CA ILE A 60 -9.25 -10.90 -12.47
C ILE A 60 -10.37 -10.42 -13.39
N GLU A 61 -11.41 -11.25 -13.51
CA GLU A 61 -12.61 -10.87 -14.28
C GLU A 61 -13.27 -9.63 -13.69
N ARG A 62 -13.68 -8.71 -14.56
CA ARG A 62 -14.39 -7.49 -14.18
C ARG A 62 -15.90 -7.69 -14.28
N PRO A 63 -16.70 -7.15 -13.34
CA PRO A 63 -18.14 -7.12 -13.48
C PRO A 63 -18.57 -6.48 -14.82
N PRO A 64 -19.46 -7.11 -15.60
CA PRO A 64 -19.89 -6.60 -16.90
C PRO A 64 -20.59 -5.22 -16.83
N SER A 65 -21.11 -4.85 -15.66
CA SER A 65 -21.87 -3.62 -15.43
C SER A 65 -21.03 -2.34 -15.39
N LEU A 66 -19.71 -2.42 -15.53
CA LEU A 66 -18.81 -1.27 -15.46
C LEU A 66 -18.46 -0.74 -16.86
N ASP A 67 -18.98 0.42 -17.22
CA ASP A 67 -18.77 1.05 -18.53
C ASP A 67 -17.66 2.10 -18.50
N PHE A 68 -16.42 1.65 -18.35
CA PHE A 68 -15.21 2.46 -18.49
C PHE A 68 -14.00 1.59 -18.87
N ASN A 69 -12.94 2.19 -19.42
CA ASN A 69 -11.70 1.48 -19.68
C ASN A 69 -10.93 1.28 -18.36
N GLY A 70 -10.72 0.03 -17.96
CA GLY A 70 -10.07 -0.31 -16.70
C GLY A 70 -9.75 -1.78 -16.58
N ALA A 71 -9.05 -2.16 -15.51
CA ALA A 71 -8.74 -3.54 -15.19
C ALA A 71 -8.74 -3.73 -13.67
N TRP A 72 -9.11 -4.93 -13.22
CA TRP A 72 -9.05 -5.32 -11.82
C TRP A 72 -7.94 -6.33 -11.64
N LEU A 73 -7.08 -6.08 -10.67
CA LEU A 73 -6.04 -7.01 -10.28
C LEU A 73 -6.20 -7.38 -8.81
N PHE A 74 -5.79 -8.58 -8.44
CA PHE A 74 -5.84 -9.06 -7.07
C PHE A 74 -4.58 -9.85 -6.74
N ASN A 75 -3.99 -9.56 -5.60
CA ASN A 75 -3.01 -10.41 -4.92
C ASN A 75 -2.83 -9.90 -3.47
N TYR A 76 -2.20 -10.69 -2.60
CA TYR A 76 -1.86 -10.29 -1.23
C TYR A 76 -3.07 -9.87 -0.37
N GLY A 77 -4.26 -10.34 -0.73
CA GLY A 77 -5.52 -10.02 -0.07
C GLY A 77 -6.15 -8.68 -0.46
N ILE A 78 -5.54 -7.91 -1.37
CA ILE A 78 -6.06 -6.61 -1.80
C ILE A 78 -6.31 -6.55 -3.32
N GLY A 79 -7.32 -5.77 -3.71
CA GLY A 79 -7.55 -5.40 -5.10
C GLY A 79 -6.78 -4.14 -5.52
N VAL A 80 -6.34 -4.08 -6.77
CA VAL A 80 -5.95 -2.84 -7.46
C VAL A 80 -6.93 -2.62 -8.61
N HIS A 81 -7.74 -1.57 -8.51
CA HIS A 81 -8.69 -1.18 -9.53
C HIS A 81 -8.08 -0.07 -10.39
N LEU A 82 -7.73 -0.40 -11.63
CA LEU A 82 -7.24 0.56 -12.60
C LEU A 82 -8.40 1.24 -13.32
N VAL A 83 -8.36 2.57 -13.34
CA VAL A 83 -9.34 3.41 -14.05
C VAL A 83 -8.59 4.29 -15.06
N GLN A 84 -8.87 4.11 -16.34
CA GLN A 84 -8.21 4.91 -17.37
C GLN A 84 -8.77 6.34 -17.39
N LYS A 85 -7.89 7.33 -17.36
CA LYS A 85 -8.24 8.75 -17.49
C LYS A 85 -7.31 9.45 -18.47
N GLN A 86 -7.84 10.51 -19.07
CA GLN A 86 -7.08 11.44 -19.91
C GLN A 86 -6.92 12.78 -19.18
N GLY A 87 -5.78 13.44 -19.39
CA GLY A 87 -5.43 14.74 -18.80
C GLY A 87 -4.35 14.63 -17.73
N ASP A 88 -3.25 15.37 -17.91
CA ASP A 88 -2.04 15.24 -17.09
C ASP A 88 -2.19 15.79 -15.66
N GLU A 89 -3.10 16.72 -15.42
CA GLU A 89 -3.32 17.36 -14.10
C GLU A 89 -3.83 16.39 -13.01
N GLN A 90 -4.27 15.20 -13.40
CA GLN A 90 -4.81 14.18 -12.48
C GLN A 90 -3.73 13.20 -11.98
N PHE A 91 -2.49 13.33 -12.46
CA PHE A 91 -1.41 12.39 -12.17
C PHE A 91 -0.30 13.06 -11.35
N PRO A 92 0.33 12.32 -10.41
CA PRO A 92 1.55 12.77 -9.76
C PRO A 92 2.69 13.01 -10.77
N ASP A 93 3.78 13.61 -10.29
CA ASP A 93 5.00 13.67 -11.06
C ASP A 93 5.53 12.26 -11.36
N ALA A 94 5.56 11.89 -12.63
CA ALA A 94 6.04 10.58 -13.08
C ALA A 94 7.56 10.50 -13.24
N ASP A 95 8.33 11.56 -12.94
CA ASP A 95 9.80 11.51 -12.98
C ASP A 95 10.33 10.45 -12.00
N PRO A 96 10.96 9.38 -12.50
CA PRO A 96 11.46 8.28 -11.67
C PRO A 96 12.66 8.70 -10.81
N ASN A 97 13.27 9.87 -11.04
CA ASN A 97 14.37 10.39 -10.24
C ASN A 97 13.90 11.21 -9.03
N ARG A 98 12.61 11.60 -8.99
CA ARG A 98 12.02 12.39 -7.92
C ARG A 98 11.22 11.51 -6.97
N LEU A 99 11.92 10.76 -6.14
CA LEU A 99 11.33 9.89 -5.14
C LEU A 99 11.29 10.61 -3.79
N ASP A 100 10.11 10.74 -3.21
CA ASP A 100 9.90 11.34 -1.89
C ASP A 100 9.21 10.32 -0.97
N PRO A 101 9.93 9.74 0.01
CA PRO A 101 9.35 8.82 1.00
C PRO A 101 8.23 9.42 1.86
N MET A 102 8.08 10.75 1.86
CA MET A 102 7.00 11.44 2.57
C MET A 102 5.74 11.63 1.71
N ASP A 103 5.77 11.27 0.42
CA ASP A 103 4.60 11.34 -0.46
C ASP A 103 3.62 10.19 -0.17
N ASN A 104 2.36 10.37 -0.58
CA ASN A 104 1.32 9.35 -0.44
C ASN A 104 1.69 8.08 -1.22
N HIS A 105 1.69 6.94 -0.54
CA HIS A 105 2.03 5.66 -1.14
C HIS A 105 1.07 4.54 -0.70
N ILE A 106 1.09 3.45 -1.46
CA ILE A 106 0.62 2.14 -0.98
C ILE A 106 1.84 1.32 -0.60
N SER A 107 1.76 0.65 0.54
CA SER A 107 2.86 -0.16 1.06
C SER A 107 2.50 -1.65 1.02
N PHE A 108 3.48 -2.48 0.66
CA PHE A 108 3.36 -3.93 0.67
C PHE A 108 4.40 -4.55 1.60
N GLN A 109 3.93 -5.45 2.47
CA GLN A 109 4.79 -6.30 3.28
C GLN A 109 5.58 -7.27 2.38
N CYS A 110 6.86 -7.44 2.67
CA CYS A 110 7.78 -8.25 1.89
C CYS A 110 8.56 -9.23 2.76
N GLU A 111 8.53 -10.51 2.37
CA GLU A 111 9.27 -11.58 3.03
C GLU A 111 10.75 -11.67 2.59
N ASP A 112 11.09 -11.17 1.40
CA ASP A 112 12.46 -11.14 0.87
C ASP A 112 12.76 -9.81 0.16
N MET A 113 13.27 -8.85 0.93
CA MET A 113 13.67 -7.54 0.44
C MET A 113 14.77 -7.61 -0.63
N ASN A 114 15.68 -8.58 -0.53
CA ASN A 114 16.77 -8.74 -1.49
C ASN A 114 16.25 -9.24 -2.86
N ALA A 115 15.26 -10.14 -2.86
CA ALA A 115 14.61 -10.57 -4.09
C ALA A 115 13.87 -9.43 -4.77
N MET A 116 13.13 -8.60 -4.03
CA MET A 116 12.48 -7.43 -4.60
C MET A 116 13.48 -6.41 -5.12
N GLU A 117 14.58 -6.14 -4.40
CA GLU A 117 15.62 -5.24 -4.87
C GLU A 117 16.26 -5.73 -6.20
N ARG A 118 16.56 -7.03 -6.32
CA ARG A 118 17.04 -7.63 -7.58
C ARG A 118 16.03 -7.47 -8.70
N ARG A 119 14.75 -7.75 -8.43
CA ARG A 119 13.67 -7.62 -9.42
C ARG A 119 13.57 -6.20 -9.99
N LEU A 120 13.60 -5.18 -9.12
CA LEU A 120 13.58 -3.78 -9.55
C LEU A 120 14.80 -3.44 -10.42
N LYS A 121 15.99 -3.92 -10.05
CA LYS A 121 17.23 -3.74 -10.84
C LYS A 121 17.12 -4.37 -12.23
N ASP A 122 16.68 -5.63 -12.31
CA ASP A 122 16.57 -6.38 -13.56
C ASP A 122 15.56 -5.74 -14.52
N MET A 123 14.48 -5.18 -13.96
CA MET A 123 13.46 -4.44 -14.70
C MET A 123 13.81 -2.98 -14.95
N LYS A 124 15.00 -2.52 -14.50
CA LYS A 124 15.51 -1.15 -14.64
C LYS A 124 14.59 -0.08 -14.04
N ILE A 125 13.89 -0.43 -12.96
CA ILE A 125 13.05 0.49 -12.20
C ILE A 125 13.92 1.24 -11.21
N LYS A 126 13.82 2.58 -11.20
CA LYS A 126 14.51 3.41 -10.21
C LYS A 126 13.80 3.30 -8.88
N TYR A 127 14.58 3.15 -7.81
CA TYR A 127 14.06 3.05 -6.45
C TYR A 127 15.01 3.75 -5.47
N MET A 128 14.46 4.13 -4.33
CA MET A 128 15.19 4.58 -3.15
C MET A 128 15.13 3.47 -2.10
N LYS A 129 16.25 3.20 -1.42
CA LYS A 129 16.30 2.31 -0.26
C LYS A 129 16.50 3.14 1.00
N ARG A 130 15.78 2.80 2.06
CA ARG A 130 15.96 3.33 3.41
C ARG A 130 15.87 2.19 4.41
N THR A 131 16.49 2.39 5.56
CA THR A 131 16.36 1.50 6.71
C THR A 131 16.13 2.37 7.94
N ILE A 132 15.14 2.00 8.76
CA ILE A 132 14.80 2.66 10.01
C ILE A 132 14.88 1.66 11.18
N ASN A 133 14.88 2.16 12.41
CA ASN A 133 14.92 1.35 13.64
C ASN A 133 16.13 0.40 13.76
N GLU A 134 17.24 0.72 13.06
CA GLU A 134 18.48 -0.08 13.14
C GLU A 134 19.04 -0.12 14.57
N GLU A 135 19.06 1.02 15.25
CA GLU A 135 19.62 1.15 16.61
C GLU A 135 18.78 0.43 17.68
N GLU A 136 17.51 0.16 17.38
CA GLU A 136 16.55 -0.51 18.27
C GLU A 136 16.56 -2.05 18.10
N GLY A 137 17.38 -2.57 17.18
CA GLY A 137 17.54 -4.01 16.95
C GLY A 137 16.43 -4.66 16.12
N ALA A 138 15.51 -3.87 15.58
CA ALA A 138 14.41 -4.31 14.71
C ALA A 138 14.40 -3.50 13.40
N PRO A 139 15.43 -3.65 12.55
CA PRO A 139 15.57 -2.84 11.34
C PRO A 139 14.39 -3.08 10.39
N ILE A 140 13.83 -2.00 9.88
CA ILE A 140 12.79 -2.01 8.86
C ILE A 140 13.40 -1.43 7.59
N ASP A 141 13.60 -2.28 6.59
CA ASP A 141 14.01 -1.91 5.25
C ASP A 141 12.80 -1.46 4.44
N GLN A 142 12.98 -0.40 3.67
CA GLN A 142 11.97 0.19 2.79
C GLN A 142 12.55 0.41 1.40
N LEU A 143 11.80 0.02 0.37
CA LEU A 143 12.07 0.36 -1.03
C LEU A 143 10.94 1.23 -1.57
N PHE A 144 11.28 2.41 -2.05
CA PHE A 144 10.31 3.34 -2.65
C PHE A 144 10.55 3.46 -4.15
N PHE A 145 9.49 3.36 -4.95
CA PHE A 145 9.52 3.57 -6.40
C PHE A 145 8.14 4.00 -6.90
N LYS A 146 8.04 4.34 -8.18
CA LYS A 146 6.77 4.77 -8.81
C LYS A 146 6.23 3.71 -9.76
N ASP A 147 4.91 3.66 -9.86
CA ASP A 147 4.23 3.02 -10.98
C ASP A 147 4.37 3.86 -12.28
N PRO A 148 3.90 3.37 -13.44
CA PRO A 148 4.07 4.07 -14.72
C PRO A 148 3.42 5.46 -14.77
N ASP A 149 2.49 5.72 -13.87
CA ASP A 149 1.70 6.95 -13.81
C ASP A 149 2.14 7.87 -12.67
N GLY A 150 3.22 7.51 -11.96
CA GLY A 150 3.88 8.33 -10.95
C GLY A 150 3.43 8.08 -9.51
N PHE A 151 2.51 7.16 -9.27
CA PHE A 151 2.06 6.84 -7.91
C PHE A 151 3.14 6.09 -7.15
N MET A 152 3.47 6.58 -5.95
CA MET A 152 4.49 5.97 -5.10
C MET A 152 4.01 4.64 -4.52
N ILE A 153 4.95 3.70 -4.50
CA ILE A 153 4.82 2.36 -3.93
C ILE A 153 5.98 2.15 -2.98
N GLU A 154 5.66 1.65 -1.80
CA GLU A 154 6.61 1.20 -0.80
C GLU A 154 6.58 -0.34 -0.70
N ILE A 155 7.75 -0.94 -0.56
CA ILE A 155 7.91 -2.33 -0.13
C ILE A 155 8.65 -2.28 1.21
N CYS A 156 8.09 -2.86 2.27
CA CYS A 156 8.72 -2.92 3.58
C CYS A 156 8.67 -4.30 4.21
N ASN A 157 9.58 -4.58 5.14
CA ASN A 157 9.50 -5.73 6.06
C ASN A 157 8.96 -5.29 7.44
N CYS A 158 7.85 -4.55 7.43
CA CYS A 158 7.25 -3.93 8.61
C CYS A 158 6.76 -4.93 9.69
N GLU A 159 6.72 -6.24 9.41
CA GLU A 159 6.50 -7.27 10.43
C GLU A 159 7.52 -7.25 11.58
N ASN A 160 8.67 -6.59 11.38
CA ASN A 160 9.66 -6.34 12.43
C ASN A 160 9.21 -5.28 13.45
N LEU A 161 8.18 -4.50 13.15
CA LEU A 161 7.66 -3.45 14.03
C LEU A 161 6.69 -4.01 15.07
N GLU A 162 6.99 -3.82 16.35
CA GLU A 162 6.04 -4.08 17.42
C GLU A 162 4.96 -2.98 17.47
N LEU A 163 3.71 -3.36 17.20
CA LEU A 163 2.57 -2.44 17.28
C LEU A 163 2.15 -2.26 18.75
N VAL A 164 2.59 -1.17 19.37
CA VAL A 164 2.16 -0.75 20.71
C VAL A 164 1.04 0.30 20.56
N PRO A 165 -0.23 -0.02 20.89
CA PRO A 165 -1.31 0.94 20.73
C PRO A 165 -1.20 2.06 21.77
N ALA A 166 -1.27 3.31 21.33
CA ALA A 166 -1.35 4.49 22.20
C ALA A 166 -2.75 4.66 22.83
N GLY A 167 -3.27 3.59 23.44
CA GLY A 167 -4.63 3.47 23.95
C GLY A 167 -5.57 2.62 23.08
N ALA A 168 -6.77 2.36 23.59
CA ALA A 168 -7.86 1.68 22.88
C ALA A 168 -7.53 0.31 22.23
N LEU A 169 -6.60 -0.47 22.78
CA LEU A 169 -6.19 -1.81 22.29
C LEU A 169 -7.38 -2.71 21.87
N GLY A 170 -8.46 -2.72 22.66
CA GLY A 170 -9.68 -3.51 22.38
C GLY A 170 -10.50 -3.08 21.13
N ARG A 171 -10.02 -2.08 20.39
CA ARG A 171 -10.58 -1.63 19.11
C ARG A 171 -9.78 -2.11 17.90
N ILE A 172 -8.55 -2.60 18.08
CA ILE A 172 -7.77 -3.16 16.97
C ILE A 172 -8.47 -4.40 16.44
N LYS A 173 -8.69 -4.38 15.12
CA LYS A 173 -9.20 -5.52 14.36
C LYS A 173 -8.12 -5.93 13.37
N LEU A 174 -7.62 -7.15 13.52
CA LEU A 174 -6.75 -7.76 12.52
C LEU A 174 -7.62 -8.51 11.51
N PRO A 175 -7.27 -8.50 10.21
CA PRO A 175 -7.99 -9.27 9.20
C PRO A 175 -8.02 -10.76 9.59
N GLY A 176 -9.23 -11.34 9.56
CA GLY A 176 -9.45 -12.78 9.78
C GLY A 176 -9.68 -13.56 8.49
N ASP A 177 -10.20 -14.77 8.63
CA ASP A 177 -10.51 -15.75 7.57
C ASP A 177 -11.42 -15.26 6.43
N ARG A 178 -12.13 -14.15 6.61
CA ARG A 178 -13.09 -13.59 5.66
C ARG A 178 -12.63 -12.32 4.94
N HIS A 179 -11.33 -12.02 4.96
CA HIS A 179 -10.79 -10.86 4.27
C HIS A 179 -10.86 -11.01 2.73
N ASN A 180 -10.65 -12.22 2.21
CA ASN A 180 -10.50 -12.47 0.78
C ASN A 180 -11.83 -12.90 0.12
N PRO A 181 -12.13 -12.43 -1.11
CA PRO A 181 -13.22 -12.98 -1.92
C PRO A 181 -13.02 -14.47 -2.22
N PRO A 182 -14.10 -15.26 -2.41
CA PRO A 182 -13.98 -16.65 -2.83
C PRO A 182 -13.25 -16.78 -4.17
N LEU A 183 -12.25 -17.68 -4.23
CA LEU A 183 -11.53 -17.98 -5.46
C LEU A 183 -12.22 -19.12 -6.22
N GLN A 184 -12.58 -18.87 -7.48
CA GLN A 184 -13.07 -19.92 -8.37
C GLN A 184 -11.87 -20.56 -9.08
N MET A 185 -11.55 -21.81 -8.73
CA MET A 185 -10.53 -22.60 -9.43
C MET A 185 -11.13 -23.15 -10.72
N ARG A 186 -10.79 -22.58 -11.87
CA ARG A 186 -11.07 -23.21 -13.17
C ARG A 186 -9.95 -24.20 -13.46
N ILE A 187 -10.27 -25.51 -13.43
CA ILE A 187 -9.36 -26.53 -13.92
C ILE A 187 -9.25 -26.32 -15.43
N LEU A 188 -8.09 -25.87 -15.89
CA LEU A 188 -7.76 -25.90 -17.31
C LEU A 188 -7.54 -27.38 -17.64
N LEU A 189 -8.53 -27.99 -18.30
CA LEU A 189 -8.32 -29.27 -18.96
C LEU A 189 -7.56 -28.92 -20.25
N ASP A 190 -6.29 -29.29 -20.29
CA ASP A 190 -5.45 -29.27 -21.49
C ASP A 190 -6.02 -30.20 -22.58
#